data_AF-A0ABD0Q099-F1
#
_entry.id   AF-A0ABD0Q099-F1
#
_cell.length_a   1.000
_cell.length_b   1.000
_cell.length_c   1.000
_cell.angle_alpha   90.00
_cell.angle_beta   90.00
_cell.angle_gamma   90.00
#
_symmetry.space_group_name_H-M   'P 1'
#
loop_
_entity.id
_entity.type
_entity.pdbx_description
1 polymer ?
#
loop_
_entity_poly.entity_id
_entity_poly.type
_entity_poly.pdbx_seq_one_letter_code
_entity_poly.pdbx_strand_id
1 'polypeptide(L)'
;IIISDICDIIHYHAQHHFPAYIDYVRNQIYQEKTYSNLMQTNTPFATVITRLQESPICQRLPFMSFLLLPFQRITRIKMLIE
;
A
#
# COMPACT_ATOMS: atom_id res chain seq x y z
N ILE A 1 4.82 26.90 -12.96
CA ILE A 1 6.03 26.06 -12.93
C ILE A 1 5.76 24.87 -13.82
N ILE A 2 6.45 24.74 -14.95
CA ILE A 2 6.39 23.55 -15.81
C ILE A 2 7.63 22.74 -15.47
N ILE A 3 7.44 21.52 -14.98
CA ILE A 3 8.54 20.59 -14.71
C ILE A 3 8.69 19.74 -15.97
N SER A 4 9.62 20.09 -16.84
CA SER A 4 9.84 19.42 -18.15
C SER A 4 10.21 17.95 -17.99
N ASP A 5 10.90 17.59 -16.91
CA ASP A 5 11.55 16.30 -16.77
C ASP A 5 10.67 15.29 -16.00
N ILE A 6 9.44 15.67 -15.65
CA ILE A 6 8.57 14.87 -14.77
C ILE A 6 8.22 13.51 -15.40
N CYS A 7 7.99 13.47 -16.71
CA CYS A 7 7.69 12.23 -17.43
C CYS A 7 8.90 11.29 -17.44
N ASP A 8 10.11 11.81 -17.66
CA ASP A 8 11.34 11.03 -17.68
C ASP A 8 11.68 10.46 -16.30
N ILE A 9 11.49 11.26 -15.25
CA ILE A 9 11.67 10.83 -13.85
C ILE A 9 10.67 9.71 -13.51
N ILE A 10 9.38 9.90 -13.84
CA ILE A 10 8.36 8.88 -13.61
C ILE A 10 8.67 7.60 -14.39
N HIS A 11 9.07 7.71 -15.65
CA HIS A 11 9.45 6.58 -16.50
C HIS A 11 10.64 5.81 -15.92
N TYR A 12 11.70 6.51 -15.51
CA TYR A 12 12.88 5.91 -14.88
C TYR A 12 12.52 5.13 -13.61
N HIS A 13 11.74 5.72 -12.71
CA HIS A 13 11.33 5.06 -11.48
C HIS A 13 10.37 3.88 -11.72
N ALA A 14 9.47 3.99 -12.70
CA ALA A 14 8.57 2.91 -13.09
C ALA A 14 9.35 1.69 -13.63
N GLN A 15 10.43 1.88 -14.40
CA GLN A 15 11.19 0.73 -14.88
C GLN A 15 11.94 -0.02 -13.76
N HIS A 16 12.44 0.69 -12.75
CA HIS A 16 13.33 0.10 -11.74
C HIS A 16 12.64 -0.39 -10.46
N HIS A 17 11.49 0.20 -10.08
CA HIS A 17 10.87 -0.06 -8.77
C HIS A 17 9.46 -0.66 -8.85
N PHE A 18 8.87 -0.73 -10.05
CA PHE A 18 7.51 -1.22 -10.25
C PHE A 18 7.31 -2.74 -10.08
N PRO A 19 8.30 -3.63 -10.31
CA PRO A 19 8.13 -5.07 -10.08
C PRO A 19 7.66 -5.42 -8.66
N ALA A 20 8.20 -4.73 -7.65
CA ALA A 20 7.79 -4.93 -6.25
C ALA A 20 6.30 -4.62 -6.02
N TYR A 21 5.76 -3.61 -6.71
CA TYR A 21 4.34 -3.28 -6.65
C TYR A 21 3.47 -4.34 -7.35
N ILE A 22 3.94 -4.90 -8.47
CA ILE A 22 3.23 -5.98 -9.17
C ILE A 22 3.07 -7.19 -8.25
N ASP A 23 4.17 -7.66 -7.65
CA ASP A 23 4.13 -8.83 -6.78
C ASP A 23 3.33 -8.57 -5.51
N TYR A 24 3.41 -7.36 -4.95
CA TYR A 24 2.60 -6.97 -3.81
C TYR A 24 1.10 -7.00 -4.14
N VAL A 25 0.69 -6.37 -5.24
CA VAL A 25 -0.73 -6.31 -5.66
C VAL A 25 -1.25 -7.70 -6.05
N ARG A 26 -0.43 -8.53 -6.72
CA ARG A 26 -0.79 -9.92 -7.04
C ARG A 26 -1.17 -10.71 -5.79
N ASN A 27 -0.49 -10.45 -4.68
CA ASN A 27 -0.72 -11.15 -3.40
C ASN A 27 -1.76 -10.47 -2.49
N GLN A 28 -2.45 -9.42 -2.94
CA GLN A 28 -3.36 -8.64 -2.09
C GLN A 28 -4.46 -9.50 -1.43
N ILE A 29 -5.09 -10.39 -2.19
CA ILE A 29 -6.14 -11.29 -1.66
C ILE A 29 -5.58 -12.22 -0.59
N TYR A 30 -4.35 -12.69 -0.77
CA TYR A 30 -3.67 -13.54 0.21
C TYR A 30 -3.36 -12.76 1.50
N GLN A 31 -2.90 -11.51 1.38
CA GLN A 31 -2.65 -10.63 2.52
C GLN A 31 -3.93 -10.36 3.32
N GLU A 32 -5.04 -10.07 2.64
CA GLU A 32 -6.34 -9.81 3.27
C GLU A 32 -6.85 -11.03 4.05
N LYS A 33 -6.79 -12.22 3.43
CA LYS A 33 -7.16 -13.48 4.08
C LYS A 33 -6.27 -13.78 5.29
N THR A 34 -4.96 -13.58 5.14
CA THR A 34 -3.99 -13.85 6.20
C THR A 34 -4.21 -12.94 7.39
N TYR A 35 -4.37 -11.63 7.17
CA TYR A 35 -4.70 -10.68 8.22
C TYR A 35 -6.01 -11.04 8.91
N SER A 36 -7.08 -11.32 8.15
CA SER A 36 -8.39 -11.66 8.73
C SER A 36 -8.30 -12.90 9.61
N ASN A 37 -7.56 -13.93 9.15
CA ASN A 37 -7.30 -15.11 9.94
C ASN A 37 -6.48 -14.81 11.20
N LEU A 38 -5.41 -14.02 11.11
CA LEU A 38 -4.56 -13.68 12.25
C LEU A 38 -5.30 -12.83 13.29
N MET A 39 -6.17 -11.91 12.87
CA MET A 39 -7.01 -11.13 13.78
C MET A 39 -7.96 -12.01 14.60
N GLN A 40 -8.39 -13.16 14.06
CA GLN A 40 -9.29 -14.09 14.74
C GLN A 40 -8.56 -15.15 15.56
N THR A 41 -7.43 -15.65 15.05
CA THR A 41 -6.74 -16.84 15.60
C THR A 41 -5.54 -16.50 16.49
N ASN A 42 -5.04 -15.27 16.43
CA ASN A 42 -3.84 -14.85 17.15
C ASN A 42 -4.13 -13.58 17.97
N THR A 43 -4.54 -13.76 19.22
CA THR A 43 -4.86 -12.66 20.14
C THR A 43 -3.69 -11.69 20.34
N PRO A 44 -2.44 -12.13 20.59
CA PRO A 44 -1.30 -11.21 20.68
C PRO A 44 -1.14 -10.30 19.45
N PHE A 45 -1.26 -10.87 18.25
CA PHE A 45 -1.22 -10.10 17.00
C PHE A 45 -2.35 -9.06 16.95
N ALA A 46 -3.59 -9.47 17.23
CA ALA A 46 -4.76 -8.59 17.20
C ALA A 46 -4.64 -7.42 18.21
N THR A 47 -4.10 -7.68 19.40
CA THR A 47 -3.87 -6.65 20.43
C THR A 47 -2.84 -5.62 19.95
N VAL A 48 -1.72 -6.07 19.37
CA VAL A 48 -0.69 -5.16 18.87
C VAL A 48 -1.21 -4.32 17.71
N ILE A 49 -1.91 -4.92 16.74
CA ILE A 49 -2.50 -4.18 15.61
C ILE A 49 -3.49 -3.13 16.10
N THR A 50 -4.40 -3.48 17.01
CA THR A 50 -5.38 -2.54 17.57
C THR A 50 -4.68 -1.35 18.20
N ARG A 51 -3.66 -1.60 19.04
CA ARG A 51 -2.88 -0.53 19.69
C ARG A 51 -2.14 0.35 18.67
N LEU A 52 -1.56 -0.23 17.62
CA LEU A 52 -0.86 0.53 16.60
C LEU A 52 -1.81 1.48 15.83
N GLN A 53 -3.03 1.01 15.54
CA GLN A 53 -4.04 1.80 14.83
C GLN A 53 -4.57 3.00 15.63
N GLU A 54 -4.46 2.99 16.96
CA GLU A 54 -4.82 4.13 17.82
C GLU A 54 -3.83 5.31 17.70
N SER A 55 -2.64 5.06 17.15
CA SER A 55 -1.64 6.10 16.97
C SER A 55 -2.15 7.23 16.07
N PRO A 56 -1.95 8.51 16.45
CA PRO A 56 -2.42 9.64 15.64
C PRO A 56 -1.78 9.68 14.25
N ILE A 57 -0.58 9.08 14.07
CA ILE A 57 0.09 8.98 12.76
C ILE A 57 -0.71 8.12 11.78
N CYS A 58 -1.54 7.20 12.29
CA CYS A 58 -2.40 6.36 11.45
C CYS A 58 -3.64 7.12 10.96
N GLN A 59 -3.89 8.34 11.42
CA GLN A 59 -5.00 9.19 10.97
C GLN A 59 -6.36 8.46 11.02
N ARG A 60 -6.56 7.60 12.02
CA ARG A 60 -7.76 6.75 12.23
C ARG A 60 -8.02 5.75 11.09
N LEU A 61 -7.03 5.45 10.26
CA LEU A 61 -7.13 4.44 9.23
C LEU A 61 -6.80 3.05 9.81
N PRO A 62 -7.56 2.01 9.45
CA PRO A 62 -7.23 0.64 9.82
C PRO A 62 -5.97 0.15 9.07
N PHE A 63 -5.31 -0.88 9.61
CA PHE A 63 -4.12 -1.48 9.01
C PHE A 63 -4.34 -1.85 7.54
N MET A 64 -5.52 -2.38 7.22
CA MET A 64 -5.93 -2.71 5.85
C MET A 64 -5.86 -1.54 4.87
N SER A 65 -6.18 -0.32 5.29
CA SER A 65 -6.10 0.85 4.42
C SER A 65 -4.65 1.14 4.00
N PHE A 66 -3.67 0.87 4.87
CA PHE A 66 -2.26 1.00 4.54
C PHE A 66 -1.79 -0.09 3.57
N LEU A 67 -2.33 -1.30 3.72
CA LEU A 67 -2.04 -2.39 2.78
C LEU A 67 -2.55 -2.11 1.37
N LEU A 68 -3.53 -1.22 1.21
CA LEU A 68 -4.06 -0.80 -0.10
C LEU A 68 -3.26 0.33 -0.76
N LEU A 69 -2.37 1.01 -0.04
CA LEU A 69 -1.60 2.16 -0.57
C LEU A 69 -0.80 1.81 -1.85
N PRO A 70 -0.14 0.63 -1.96
CA PRO A 70 0.57 0.28 -3.18
C PRO A 70 -0.35 0.20 -4.41
N PHE A 71 -1.57 -0.33 -4.25
CA PHE A 71 -2.57 -0.37 -5.32
C PHE A 71 -3.02 1.05 -5.72
N GLN A 72 -3.35 1.90 -4.74
CA GLN A 72 -3.74 3.29 -4.97
C GLN A 72 -2.63 4.11 -5.65
N ARG A 73 -1.37 3.83 -5.32
CA ARG A 73 -0.22 4.53 -5.90
C ARG A 73 -0.06 4.20 -7.38
N ILE A 74 -0.22 2.93 -7.77
CA ILE A 74 -0.15 2.53 -9.18
C ILE A 74 -1.28 3.17 -10.00
N THR A 75 -2.52 3.10 -9.51
CA THR A 75 -3.67 3.67 -10.22
C THR A 75 -3.54 5.18 -10.38
N ARG A 76 -3.04 5.88 -9.35
CA ARG A 76 -2.78 7.32 -9.40
C ARG A 76 -1.66 7.69 -10.36
N ILE A 77 -0.56 6.93 -10.42
CA ILE A 77 0.53 7.17 -11.39
C ILE A 77 -0.02 7.06 -12.81
N LYS A 78 -0.83 6.02 -13.09
CA LYS A 78 -1.47 5.86 -14.41
C LYS A 78 -2.32 7.07 -14.79
N MET A 79 -3.21 7.52 -13.90
CA MET A 79 -4.09 8.68 -14.13
C MET A 79 -3.36 10.03 -14.26
N LEU A 80 -2.12 10.15 -13.79
CA LEU A 80 -1.34 11.39 -13.89
C LEU A 80 -0.52 11.49 -15.17
N ILE A 81 -0.30 10.36 -15.85
CA ILE A 81 0.47 10.26 -17.10
C ILE A 81 -0.46 10.26 -18.32
N GLU A 82 -1.68 9.73 -18.17
CA GLU A 82 -2.77 9.75 -19.16
C GLU A 82 -3.55 11.08 -19.12
#